data_AF-A0A6P7G0F1-F1
#
_entry.id   AF-A0A6P7G0F1-F1
#
_cell.length_a   1.000
_cell.length_b   1.000
_cell.length_c   1.000
_cell.angle_alpha   90.00
_cell.angle_beta   90.00
_cell.angle_gamma   90.00
#
_symmetry.space_group_name_H-M   'P 1'
#
loop_
_entity.id
_entity.type
_entity.pdbx_description
1 polymer ?
#
loop_
_entity_poly.entity_id
_entity_poly.type
_entity_poly.pdbx_seq_one_letter_code
_entity_poly.pdbx_strand_id
1 'polypeptide(L)'
;MGHALSIHNKIYRQKPVLQDIRMVKMLDDALGVKSTDTVIALQRDNVDHLSRACSTPVNNHMLDRISDDDIDSATILEPNLSTINEDEDYHVQSSRKPQKGINKNIRFRRQTRKRTWTTPERKSIRETFNNFLQSNDNVLPTLETCQEFASGNPHLKDRAPQQIRAWIIREKRKSGSPNKGWTTPVKDIVRKQFTNYYKTGEYPSSSEMSNAIQEHEELRHTSVPKLRSHLQHDLKYLKRKSL
;
A
#
# COMPACT_ATOMS: atom_id res chain seq x y z
N MET A 1 -15.41 -8.11 32.59
CA MET A 1 -16.44 -8.00 31.53
C MET A 1 -16.95 -6.57 31.27
N GLY A 2 -16.24 -5.50 31.68
CA GLY A 2 -16.74 -4.11 31.58
C GLY A 2 -16.58 -3.39 30.24
N HIS A 3 -15.80 -3.93 29.29
CA HIS A 3 -15.50 -3.22 28.02
C HIS A 3 -16.66 -3.22 27.02
N ALA A 4 -17.57 -4.20 27.09
CA ALA A 4 -18.69 -4.29 26.15
C ALA A 4 -19.72 -3.16 26.32
N LEU A 5 -20.02 -2.78 27.57
CA LEU A 5 -20.97 -1.72 27.89
C LEU A 5 -20.46 -0.32 27.50
N SER A 6 -19.15 -0.09 27.62
CA SER A 6 -18.50 1.17 27.21
C SER A 6 -18.63 1.41 25.69
N ILE A 7 -18.42 0.37 24.88
CA ILE A 7 -18.58 0.44 23.42
C ILE A 7 -20.05 0.63 23.05
N HIS A 8 -20.96 -0.10 23.70
CA HIS A 8 -22.39 -0.01 23.45
C HIS A 8 -22.92 1.42 23.69
N ASN A 9 -22.55 2.04 24.82
CA ASN A 9 -22.98 3.41 25.13
C ASN A 9 -22.40 4.45 24.14
N LYS A 10 -21.19 4.24 23.62
CA LYS A 10 -20.53 5.16 22.69
C LYS A 10 -21.15 5.13 21.29
N ILE A 11 -21.74 4.00 20.89
CA ILE A 11 -22.42 3.84 19.60
C ILE A 11 -23.85 4.38 19.67
N TYR A 12 -24.59 4.07 20.74
CA TYR A 12 -26.03 4.37 20.80
C TYR A 12 -26.39 5.74 21.40
N ARG A 13 -25.45 6.48 22.02
CA ARG A 13 -25.71 7.85 22.54
C ARG A 13 -25.29 8.98 21.60
N GLN A 14 -24.94 8.69 20.34
CA GLN A 14 -24.71 9.76 19.38
C GLN A 14 -26.04 10.42 19.04
N LYS A 15 -26.24 11.66 19.54
CA LYS A 15 -27.39 12.48 19.14
C LYS A 15 -27.34 12.65 17.61
N PRO A 16 -28.44 12.43 16.88
CA PRO A 16 -28.48 12.68 15.45
C PRO A 16 -28.08 14.14 15.20
N VAL A 17 -27.13 14.35 14.30
CA VAL A 17 -26.64 15.69 13.96
C VAL A 17 -27.81 16.42 13.29
N LEU A 18 -28.21 17.57 13.84
CA LEU A 18 -29.36 18.38 13.41
C LEU A 18 -29.37 18.74 11.91
N GLN A 19 -28.26 18.54 11.20
CA GLN A 19 -28.14 18.77 9.77
C GLN A 19 -28.89 17.73 8.92
N ASP A 20 -29.02 16.47 9.37
CA ASP A 20 -29.74 15.44 8.61
C ASP A 20 -31.25 15.72 8.55
N ILE A 21 -31.82 16.30 9.61
CA ILE A 21 -33.25 16.67 9.66
C ILE A 21 -33.55 17.82 8.68
N ARG A 22 -32.56 18.68 8.38
CA ARG A 22 -32.73 19.83 7.47
C ARG A 22 -32.67 19.43 6.00
N MET A 23 -31.85 18.43 5.64
CA MET A 23 -31.75 17.98 4.25
C MET A 23 -32.97 17.17 3.78
N VAL A 24 -33.62 16.43 4.68
CA VAL A 24 -34.86 15.70 4.34
C VAL A 24 -35.97 16.68 4.00
N LYS A 25 -36.16 17.75 4.79
CA LYS A 25 -37.15 18.81 4.49
C LYS A 25 -36.90 19.51 3.15
N MET A 26 -35.64 19.79 2.82
CA MET A 26 -35.31 20.41 1.54
C MET A 26 -35.59 19.51 0.33
N LEU A 27 -35.42 18.19 0.47
CA LEU A 27 -35.73 17.24 -0.59
C LEU A 27 -37.24 17.06 -0.77
N ASP A 28 -38.00 17.03 0.31
CA ASP A 28 -39.47 16.96 0.26
C ASP A 28 -40.07 18.23 -0.39
N ASP A 29 -39.51 19.41 -0.07
CA ASP A 29 -39.89 20.68 -0.69
C ASP A 29 -39.51 20.74 -2.19
N ALA A 30 -38.33 20.24 -2.57
CA ALA A 30 -37.89 20.20 -3.96
C ALA A 30 -38.70 19.21 -4.82
N LEU A 31 -39.24 18.15 -4.22
CA LEU A 31 -40.11 17.18 -4.87
C LEU A 31 -41.59 17.59 -4.85
N GLY A 32 -41.93 18.74 -4.26
CA GLY A 32 -43.30 19.24 -4.19
C GLY A 32 -44.24 18.35 -3.37
N VAL A 33 -43.70 17.48 -2.52
CA VAL A 33 -44.50 16.59 -1.67
C VAL A 33 -45.01 17.42 -0.51
N LYS A 34 -46.23 17.97 -0.65
CA LYS A 34 -46.94 18.59 0.47
C LYS A 34 -47.11 17.51 1.53
N SER A 35 -46.36 17.63 2.62
CA SER A 35 -46.42 16.69 3.74
C SER A 35 -47.80 16.78 4.39
N THR A 36 -48.74 15.98 3.89
CA THR A 36 -49.99 15.70 4.59
C THR A 36 -49.66 14.61 5.60
N ASP A 37 -49.72 14.95 6.88
CA ASP A 37 -49.63 14.02 7.99
C ASP A 37 -50.51 12.80 7.71
N THR A 38 -49.90 11.70 7.29
CA THR A 38 -50.58 10.42 7.08
C THR A 38 -49.78 9.32 7.76
N VAL A 39 -50.22 9.08 8.98
CA VAL A 39 -50.09 7.89 9.80
C VAL A 39 -50.34 6.60 8.97
N ILE A 40 -49.43 5.62 9.12
CA ILE A 40 -49.59 4.16 8.92
C ILE A 40 -49.86 3.64 7.49
N ALA A 41 -48.96 2.80 6.97
CA ALA A 41 -49.24 1.37 6.74
C ALA A 41 -48.11 0.67 5.97
N LEU A 42 -47.67 -0.46 6.52
CA LEU A 42 -46.83 -1.45 5.89
C LEU A 42 -47.54 -2.08 4.68
N GLN A 43 -46.86 -2.23 3.55
CA GLN A 43 -47.04 -3.44 2.75
C GLN A 43 -45.83 -3.76 1.87
N ARG A 44 -45.35 -4.99 2.07
CA ARG A 44 -44.41 -5.75 1.25
C ARG A 44 -45.12 -6.14 -0.05
N ASP A 45 -44.37 -6.18 -1.15
CA ASP A 45 -44.39 -7.22 -2.20
C ASP A 45 -43.14 -7.00 -3.08
N ASN A 46 -42.10 -7.84 -3.05
CA ASN A 46 -41.93 -9.13 -3.74
C ASN A 46 -42.16 -9.10 -5.26
N VAL A 47 -41.10 -8.91 -6.06
CA VAL A 47 -41.01 -9.45 -7.42
C VAL A 47 -39.56 -9.79 -7.76
N ASP A 48 -39.28 -11.09 -7.85
CA ASP A 48 -38.14 -11.67 -8.56
C ASP A 48 -38.36 -11.53 -10.07
N HIS A 49 -37.34 -11.14 -10.87
CA HIS A 49 -37.22 -11.60 -12.26
C HIS A 49 -35.83 -11.37 -12.89
N LEU A 50 -35.26 -12.50 -13.32
CA LEU A 50 -34.57 -12.76 -14.60
C LEU A 50 -33.25 -12.05 -14.95
N SER A 51 -32.18 -12.86 -14.83
CA SER A 51 -31.22 -13.20 -15.89
C SER A 51 -31.22 -12.40 -17.21
N ARG A 52 -30.06 -11.81 -17.53
CA ARG A 52 -29.67 -11.61 -18.94
C ARG A 52 -28.15 -11.66 -19.11
N ALA A 53 -27.71 -12.69 -19.82
CA ALA A 53 -26.39 -12.77 -20.42
C ALA A 53 -26.37 -11.85 -21.66
N CYS A 54 -25.25 -11.17 -21.89
CA CYS A 54 -24.92 -10.62 -23.20
C CYS A 54 -23.40 -10.66 -23.39
N SER A 55 -23.00 -11.57 -24.25
CA SER A 55 -21.73 -11.63 -24.95
C SER A 55 -21.52 -10.34 -25.76
N THR A 56 -20.30 -9.82 -25.79
CA THR A 56 -19.87 -8.86 -26.81
C THR A 56 -18.63 -9.40 -27.53
N PRO A 57 -18.60 -9.33 -28.88
CA PRO A 57 -17.54 -9.89 -29.69
C PRO A 57 -16.31 -8.98 -29.77
N VAL A 58 -15.19 -9.63 -30.05
CA VAL A 58 -13.89 -9.09 -30.43
C VAL A 58 -14.01 -8.33 -31.75
N ASN A 59 -13.54 -7.07 -31.77
CA ASN A 59 -13.22 -6.39 -33.02
C ASN A 59 -11.76 -5.90 -32.95
N ASN A 60 -10.93 -6.54 -33.76
CA ASN A 60 -9.62 -6.06 -34.16
C ASN A 60 -9.82 -4.95 -35.20
N HIS A 61 -9.19 -3.78 -35.02
CA HIS A 61 -8.86 -2.93 -36.16
C HIS A 61 -7.70 -1.96 -35.87
N MET A 62 -6.76 -1.97 -36.82
CA MET A 62 -5.79 -0.95 -37.24
C MET A 62 -4.72 -0.41 -36.27
N LEU A 63 -3.50 -0.88 -36.55
CA LEU A 63 -2.26 -0.13 -36.45
C LEU A 63 -2.25 0.96 -37.52
N ASP A 64 -2.13 2.22 -37.11
CA ASP A 64 -1.62 3.29 -37.96
C ASP A 64 -0.25 3.74 -37.43
N ARG A 65 0.69 3.78 -38.38
CA ARG A 65 2.07 4.23 -38.26
C ARG A 65 2.07 5.73 -37.97
N ILE A 66 2.67 6.12 -36.85
CA ILE A 66 3.07 7.52 -36.63
C ILE A 66 4.53 7.61 -37.01
N SER A 67 4.81 8.47 -37.99
CA SER A 67 6.14 8.86 -38.45
C SER A 67 6.85 9.65 -37.35
N ASP A 68 8.09 9.27 -37.05
CA ASP A 68 9.02 10.01 -36.22
C ASP A 68 9.75 11.04 -37.09
N ASP A 69 9.28 12.28 -37.12
CA ASP A 69 10.05 13.43 -37.60
C ASP A 69 9.78 14.63 -36.67
N ASP A 70 10.87 15.32 -36.31
CA ASP A 70 10.97 16.64 -35.66
C ASP A 70 10.56 16.77 -34.18
N ILE A 71 11.51 16.49 -33.27
CA ILE A 71 11.53 17.10 -31.92
C ILE A 71 12.75 18.00 -31.80
N ASP A 72 12.48 19.30 -31.87
CA ASP A 72 13.40 20.39 -31.63
C ASP A 72 14.03 20.35 -30.23
N SER A 73 15.30 20.73 -30.20
CA SER A 73 16.14 20.84 -29.01
C SER A 73 15.62 21.90 -28.03
N ALA A 74 14.91 21.45 -26.98
CA ALA A 74 14.58 22.30 -25.85
C ALA A 74 15.83 22.55 -24.98
N THR A 75 16.26 23.81 -24.94
CA THR A 75 17.35 24.32 -24.10
C THR A 75 17.02 24.11 -22.62
N ILE A 76 17.81 23.30 -21.92
CA ILE A 76 17.70 23.07 -20.48
C ILE A 76 18.29 24.31 -19.78
N LEU A 77 17.41 25.18 -19.28
CA LEU A 77 17.78 26.25 -18.35
C LEU A 77 18.13 25.61 -17.00
N GLU A 78 19.40 25.69 -16.61
CA GLU A 78 19.85 25.28 -15.27
C GLU A 78 19.17 26.15 -14.20
N PRO A 79 18.53 25.55 -13.19
CA PRO A 79 17.99 26.31 -12.06
C PRO A 79 19.15 26.83 -11.20
N ASN A 80 19.27 28.16 -11.12
CA ASN A 80 20.21 28.86 -10.26
C ASN A 80 19.86 28.60 -8.78
N LEU A 81 20.67 27.78 -8.10
CA LEU A 81 20.47 27.33 -6.71
C LEU A 81 21.02 28.30 -5.65
N SER A 82 21.34 29.54 -6.01
CA SER A 82 22.08 30.48 -5.15
C SER A 82 21.22 31.35 -4.22
N THR A 83 19.93 31.06 -4.03
CA THR A 83 19.02 31.91 -3.22
C THR A 83 18.22 31.16 -2.16
N ILE A 84 18.74 30.04 -1.65
CA ILE A 84 18.12 29.34 -0.51
C ILE A 84 18.69 29.95 0.78
N ASN A 85 18.00 30.96 1.31
CA ASN A 85 18.26 31.52 2.63
C ASN A 85 17.99 30.46 3.71
N GLU A 86 18.96 30.21 4.60
CA GLU A 86 18.95 29.15 5.61
C GLU A 86 18.11 29.45 6.87
N ASP A 87 17.43 30.61 6.95
CA ASP A 87 16.86 31.11 8.21
C ASP A 87 15.31 31.10 8.31
N GLU A 88 14.60 30.49 7.36
CA GLU A 88 13.14 30.37 7.44
C GLU A 88 12.72 29.02 8.06
N ASP A 89 12.46 29.05 9.37
CA ASP A 89 11.86 27.97 10.16
C ASP A 89 10.40 27.74 9.70
N TYR A 90 10.24 27.03 8.57
CA TYR A 90 8.95 26.65 8.02
C TYR A 90 8.25 25.67 8.95
N HIS A 91 7.44 26.22 9.85
CA HIS A 91 6.48 25.47 10.63
C HIS A 91 5.38 24.95 9.68
N VAL A 92 5.62 23.78 9.05
CA VAL A 92 4.66 23.10 8.18
C VAL A 92 3.48 22.62 9.03
N GLN A 93 2.51 23.52 9.25
CA GLN A 93 1.21 23.18 9.81
C GLN A 93 0.50 22.27 8.81
N SER A 94 0.63 20.97 9.01
CA SER A 94 -0.05 19.94 8.23
C SER A 94 -1.56 20.05 8.48
N SER A 95 -2.22 20.92 7.73
CA SER A 95 -3.68 21.06 7.67
C SER A 95 -4.28 19.88 6.92
N ARG A 96 -4.17 18.67 7.51
CA ARG A 96 -4.93 17.51 7.05
C ARG A 96 -6.40 17.78 7.37
N LYS A 97 -7.09 18.37 6.39
CA LYS A 97 -8.55 18.51 6.41
C LYS A 97 -9.16 17.16 6.78
N PRO A 98 -10.06 17.09 7.78
CA PRO A 98 -10.69 15.84 8.17
C PRO A 98 -11.43 15.26 6.96
N GLN A 99 -10.92 14.14 6.44
CA GLN A 99 -11.57 13.44 5.33
C GLN A 99 -12.97 13.04 5.79
N LYS A 100 -13.97 13.64 5.13
CA LYS A 100 -15.39 13.33 5.27
C LYS A 100 -15.58 11.81 5.23
N GLY A 101 -16.27 11.29 6.25
CA GLY A 101 -16.44 9.86 6.48
C GLY A 101 -16.90 9.14 5.22
N ILE A 102 -16.06 8.22 4.74
CA ILE A 102 -16.41 7.26 3.70
C ILE A 102 -17.69 6.56 4.14
N ASN A 103 -18.70 6.66 3.28
CA ASN A 103 -20.06 6.19 3.49
C ASN A 103 -20.04 4.72 3.95
N LYS A 104 -20.43 4.46 5.21
CA LYS A 104 -20.40 3.12 5.84
C LYS A 104 -21.37 2.11 5.21
N ASN A 105 -22.14 2.55 4.22
CA ASN A 105 -23.07 1.73 3.43
C ASN A 105 -22.44 1.06 2.19
N ILE A 106 -21.12 1.13 1.99
CA ILE A 106 -20.43 0.20 1.09
C ILE A 106 -20.53 -1.18 1.73
N ARG A 107 -21.62 -1.90 1.44
CA ARG A 107 -21.77 -3.32 1.75
C ARG A 107 -20.47 -4.00 1.35
N PHE A 108 -19.77 -4.57 2.33
CA PHE A 108 -18.52 -5.28 2.14
C PHE A 108 -18.68 -6.21 0.94
N ARG A 109 -18.16 -5.79 -0.22
CA ARG A 109 -18.14 -6.59 -1.44
C ARG A 109 -17.41 -7.86 -1.00
N ARG A 110 -18.13 -8.97 -0.89
CA ARG A 110 -17.59 -10.24 -0.37
C ARG A 110 -16.29 -10.48 -1.11
N GLN A 111 -15.17 -10.25 -0.43
CA GLN A 111 -13.87 -10.43 -1.05
C GLN A 111 -13.83 -11.92 -1.40
N THR A 112 -13.90 -12.23 -2.69
CA THR A 112 -13.71 -13.58 -3.16
C THR A 112 -12.38 -14.05 -2.60
N ARG A 113 -12.38 -15.22 -1.94
CA ARG A 113 -11.19 -15.76 -1.30
C ARG A 113 -10.10 -15.83 -2.37
N LYS A 114 -9.05 -15.04 -2.22
CA LYS A 114 -7.92 -15.05 -3.17
C LYS A 114 -7.36 -16.47 -3.23
N ARG A 115 -7.33 -17.08 -4.41
CA ARG A 115 -6.78 -18.44 -4.60
C ARG A 115 -5.31 -18.46 -4.17
N THR A 116 -5.01 -19.21 -3.12
CA THR A 116 -3.65 -19.39 -2.59
C THR A 116 -2.81 -20.22 -3.55
N TRP A 117 -1.49 -19.97 -3.57
CA TRP A 117 -0.55 -20.78 -4.34
C TRP A 117 -0.37 -22.15 -3.69
N THR A 118 -0.59 -23.23 -4.43
CA THR A 118 -0.40 -24.60 -3.93
C THR A 118 1.08 -24.96 -3.91
N THR A 119 1.46 -25.97 -3.13
CA THR A 119 2.83 -26.47 -3.08
C THR A 119 3.37 -26.93 -4.45
N PRO A 120 2.64 -27.72 -5.26
CA PRO A 120 3.12 -28.11 -6.59
C PRO A 120 3.27 -26.92 -7.53
N GLU A 121 2.34 -25.95 -7.53
CA GLU A 121 2.47 -24.71 -8.33
C GLU A 121 3.79 -23.98 -8.00
N ARG A 122 4.10 -23.81 -6.71
CA ARG A 122 5.34 -23.13 -6.28
C ARG A 122 6.59 -23.91 -6.68
N LYS A 123 6.55 -25.25 -6.58
CA LYS A 123 7.68 -26.11 -6.94
C LYS A 123 7.98 -25.98 -8.44
N SER A 124 6.98 -26.10 -9.30
CA SER A 124 7.14 -25.96 -10.75
C SER A 124 7.68 -24.58 -11.14
N ILE A 125 7.13 -23.49 -10.58
CA ILE A 125 7.64 -22.14 -10.88
C ILE A 125 9.11 -21.98 -10.46
N ARG A 126 9.47 -22.49 -9.28
CA ARG A 126 10.86 -22.40 -8.78
C ARG A 126 11.82 -23.19 -9.65
N GLU A 127 11.47 -24.41 -10.05
CA GLU A 127 12.34 -25.26 -10.87
C GLU A 127 12.60 -24.62 -12.24
N THR A 128 11.56 -24.12 -12.91
CA THR A 128 11.70 -23.57 -14.26
C THR A 128 12.29 -22.16 -14.29
N PHE A 129 11.86 -21.28 -13.37
CA PHE A 129 12.37 -19.91 -13.32
C PHE A 129 13.57 -19.74 -12.39
N ASN A 130 14.21 -20.84 -11.96
CA ASN A 130 15.37 -20.76 -11.08
C ASN A 130 16.46 -19.85 -11.64
N ASN A 131 16.71 -19.95 -12.95
CA ASN A 131 17.70 -19.11 -13.63
C ASN A 131 17.38 -17.62 -13.51
N PHE A 132 16.11 -17.22 -13.66
CA PHE A 132 15.67 -15.82 -13.50
C PHE A 132 15.66 -15.34 -12.04
N LEU A 133 15.53 -16.29 -11.09
CA LEU A 133 15.57 -16.01 -9.66
C LEU A 133 17.00 -15.89 -9.13
N GLN A 134 17.95 -16.62 -9.72
CA GLN A 134 19.36 -16.63 -9.34
C GLN A 134 20.20 -15.62 -10.11
N SER A 135 19.82 -15.26 -11.33
CA SER A 135 20.50 -14.23 -12.10
C SER A 135 20.44 -12.88 -11.36
N ASN A 136 21.61 -12.29 -11.10
CA ASN A 136 21.73 -10.95 -10.52
C ASN A 136 21.11 -9.87 -11.42
N ASP A 137 20.89 -10.17 -12.69
CA ASP A 137 20.26 -9.27 -13.63
C ASP A 137 18.80 -9.04 -13.25
N ASN A 138 18.35 -7.79 -13.26
CA ASN A 138 16.97 -7.41 -12.97
C ASN A 138 15.97 -7.83 -14.06
N VAL A 139 16.38 -8.67 -15.01
CA VAL A 139 15.53 -9.17 -16.07
C VAL A 139 14.45 -10.08 -15.48
N LEU A 140 13.22 -9.83 -15.89
CA LEU A 140 12.04 -10.61 -15.52
C LEU A 140 11.53 -11.33 -16.78
N PRO A 141 10.94 -12.52 -16.65
CA PRO A 141 10.35 -13.19 -17.80
C PRO A 141 9.23 -12.33 -18.42
N THR A 142 9.13 -12.39 -19.74
CA THR A 142 8.04 -11.75 -20.48
C THR A 142 6.72 -12.45 -20.18
N LEU A 143 5.60 -11.80 -20.52
CA LEU A 143 4.29 -12.43 -20.34
C LEU A 143 4.09 -13.64 -21.26
N GLU A 144 4.70 -13.61 -22.46
CA GLU A 144 4.70 -14.73 -23.41
C GLU A 144 5.40 -15.95 -22.82
N THR A 145 6.61 -15.79 -22.27
CA THR A 145 7.31 -16.88 -21.58
C THR A 145 6.49 -17.44 -20.41
N CYS A 146 5.80 -16.57 -19.66
CA CYS A 146 4.91 -17.01 -18.58
C CYS A 146 3.69 -17.78 -19.11
N GLN A 147 3.18 -17.44 -20.29
CA GLN A 147 2.04 -18.08 -20.93
C GLN A 147 2.41 -19.45 -21.53
N GLU A 148 3.53 -19.54 -22.22
CA GLU A 148 4.09 -20.81 -22.70
C GLU A 148 4.28 -21.78 -21.54
N PHE A 149 4.86 -21.29 -20.45
CA PHE A 149 5.04 -22.07 -19.24
C PHE A 149 3.72 -22.53 -18.61
N ALA A 150 2.73 -21.65 -18.51
CA ALA A 150 1.41 -22.00 -17.98
C ALA A 150 0.72 -23.08 -18.84
N SER A 151 0.93 -23.02 -20.16
CA SER A 151 0.35 -23.98 -21.12
C SER A 151 1.01 -25.36 -21.02
N GLY A 152 2.33 -25.39 -20.77
CA GLY A 152 3.10 -26.63 -20.59
C GLY A 152 2.93 -27.30 -19.22
N ASN A 153 2.44 -26.60 -18.19
CA ASN A 153 2.38 -27.12 -16.83
C ASN A 153 0.94 -27.35 -16.35
N PRO A 154 0.52 -28.61 -16.09
CA PRO A 154 -0.86 -28.91 -15.71
C PRO A 154 -1.28 -28.23 -14.39
N HIS A 155 -0.33 -27.96 -13.49
CA HIS A 155 -0.59 -27.30 -12.22
C HIS A 155 -0.91 -25.81 -12.34
N LEU A 156 -0.56 -25.17 -13.46
CA LEU A 156 -0.66 -23.72 -13.64
C LEU A 156 -1.69 -23.29 -14.69
N LYS A 157 -2.46 -24.23 -15.24
CA LYS A 157 -3.46 -23.98 -16.31
C LYS A 157 -4.48 -22.89 -15.96
N ASP A 158 -4.85 -22.76 -14.69
CA ASP A 158 -5.83 -21.75 -14.24
C ASP A 158 -5.20 -20.40 -13.86
N ARG A 159 -3.87 -20.27 -13.94
CA ARG A 159 -3.16 -19.06 -13.52
C ARG A 159 -2.95 -18.16 -14.72
N ALA A 160 -3.39 -16.91 -14.59
CA ALA A 160 -3.09 -15.91 -15.59
C ALA A 160 -1.57 -15.62 -15.62
N PRO A 161 -0.94 -15.41 -16.79
CA PRO A 161 0.49 -15.13 -16.91
C PRO A 161 0.97 -13.98 -16.02
N GLN A 162 0.12 -12.96 -15.82
CA GLN A 162 0.39 -11.83 -14.93
C GLN A 162 0.54 -12.25 -13.46
N GLN A 163 -0.24 -13.26 -13.01
CA GLN A 163 -0.14 -13.78 -11.64
C GLN A 163 1.20 -14.50 -11.43
N ILE A 164 1.63 -15.28 -12.43
CA ILE A 164 2.92 -15.98 -12.42
C ILE A 164 4.05 -14.96 -12.36
N ARG A 165 4.06 -13.98 -13.27
CA ARG A 165 5.06 -12.90 -13.28
C ARG A 165 5.10 -12.13 -11.97
N ALA A 166 3.95 -11.75 -11.41
CA ALA A 166 3.86 -11.08 -10.12
C ALA A 166 4.41 -11.94 -8.97
N TRP A 167 4.19 -13.25 -9.02
CA TRP A 167 4.76 -14.19 -8.05
C TRP A 167 6.28 -14.24 -8.15
N ILE A 168 6.84 -14.31 -9.36
CA ILE A 168 8.29 -14.31 -9.61
C ILE A 168 8.92 -13.02 -9.08
N ILE A 169 8.33 -11.86 -9.36
CA ILE A 169 8.79 -10.56 -8.82
C ILE A 169 8.83 -10.59 -7.29
N ARG A 170 7.78 -11.14 -6.66
CA ARG A 170 7.72 -11.25 -5.20
C ARG A 170 8.79 -12.20 -4.67
N GLU A 171 9.01 -13.33 -5.32
CA GLU A 171 9.99 -14.32 -4.89
C GLU A 171 11.41 -13.77 -5.03
N LYS A 172 11.71 -13.07 -6.15
CA LYS A 172 12.97 -12.34 -6.35
C LYS A 172 13.21 -11.26 -5.29
N ARG A 173 12.17 -10.53 -4.88
CA ARG A 173 12.27 -9.57 -3.77
C ARG A 173 12.57 -10.24 -2.43
N LYS A 174 12.12 -11.49 -2.22
CA LYS A 174 12.45 -12.24 -1.00
C LYS A 174 13.86 -12.82 -1.04
N SER A 175 14.36 -13.23 -2.21
CA SER A 175 15.71 -13.79 -2.35
C SER A 175 16.78 -12.69 -2.40
N GLY A 176 16.55 -11.62 -3.17
CA GLY A 176 17.53 -10.56 -3.43
C GLY A 176 17.67 -9.53 -2.31
N SER A 177 16.72 -9.46 -1.39
CA SER A 177 16.94 -8.79 -0.13
C SER A 177 16.87 -9.86 0.95
N PRO A 178 18.01 -10.30 1.51
CA PRO A 178 17.99 -10.60 2.92
C PRO A 178 17.54 -9.28 3.55
N ASN A 179 16.24 -9.13 3.77
CA ASN A 179 15.72 -8.30 4.82
C ASN A 179 16.24 -8.97 6.10
N LYS A 180 17.57 -8.92 6.31
CA LYS A 180 18.22 -9.01 7.59
C LYS A 180 17.56 -7.87 8.34
N GLY A 181 16.46 -8.23 9.00
CA GLY A 181 15.84 -7.35 9.96
C GLY A 181 16.89 -7.01 11.00
N TRP A 182 16.56 -6.06 11.85
CA TRP A 182 17.38 -5.76 13.01
C TRP A 182 17.36 -6.96 13.96
N THR A 183 18.30 -7.90 13.77
CA THR A 183 18.49 -9.05 14.66
C THR A 183 19.03 -8.55 16.00
N THR A 184 18.80 -9.31 17.07
CA THR A 184 19.29 -8.95 18.41
C THR A 184 20.79 -8.59 18.45
N PRO A 185 21.72 -9.38 17.87
CA PRO A 185 23.14 -9.02 17.88
C PRO A 185 23.44 -7.71 17.16
N VAL A 186 22.80 -7.45 16.01
CA VAL A 186 22.98 -6.20 15.26
C VAL A 186 22.48 -5.00 16.06
N LYS A 187 21.33 -5.14 16.75
CA LYS A 187 20.83 -4.08 17.64
C LYS A 187 21.82 -3.77 18.75
N ASP A 188 22.46 -4.79 19.31
CA ASP A 188 23.40 -4.61 20.41
C ASP A 188 24.70 -3.92 19.95
N ILE A 189 25.18 -4.24 18.73
CA ILE A 189 26.28 -3.49 18.09
C ILE A 189 25.90 -2.01 17.94
N VAL A 190 24.73 -1.73 17.38
CA VAL A 190 24.24 -0.35 17.19
C VAL A 190 24.08 0.39 18.53
N ARG A 191 23.56 -0.27 19.57
CA ARG A 191 23.43 0.32 20.91
C ARG A 191 24.78 0.66 21.53
N LYS A 192 25.78 -0.22 21.37
CA LYS A 192 27.15 0.03 21.82
C LYS A 192 27.77 1.20 21.07
N GLN A 193 27.69 1.19 19.75
CA GLN A 193 28.27 2.24 18.89
C GLN A 193 27.69 3.62 19.20
N PHE A 194 26.36 3.71 19.36
CA PHE A 194 25.65 4.98 19.56
C PHE A 194 25.21 5.18 21.01
N THR A 195 26.06 4.79 21.98
CA THR A 195 25.74 4.93 23.41
C THR A 195 25.35 6.36 23.79
N ASN A 196 26.01 7.37 23.20
CA ASN A 196 25.71 8.78 23.46
C ASN A 196 24.28 9.14 23.05
N TYR A 197 23.82 8.70 21.87
CA TYR A 197 22.44 8.91 21.42
C TYR A 197 21.41 8.34 22.41
N TYR A 198 21.65 7.15 22.97
CA TYR A 198 20.72 6.55 23.93
C TYR A 198 20.72 7.26 25.29
N LYS A 199 21.79 7.97 25.63
CA LYS A 199 21.92 8.76 26.87
C LYS A 199 21.33 10.16 26.72
N THR A 200 21.71 10.89 25.67
CA THR A 200 21.37 12.31 25.48
C THR A 200 20.11 12.49 24.63
N GLY A 201 19.81 11.56 23.73
CA GLY A 201 18.77 11.69 22.71
C GLY A 201 19.20 12.47 21.46
N GLU A 202 20.45 12.96 21.42
CA GLU A 202 20.99 13.72 20.28
C GLU A 202 21.45 12.79 19.16
N TYR A 203 20.94 13.01 17.95
CA TYR A 203 21.24 12.14 16.81
C TYR A 203 22.72 12.20 16.42
N PRO A 204 23.35 11.04 16.14
CA PRO A 204 24.68 11.02 15.58
C PRO A 204 24.69 11.71 14.21
N SER A 205 25.85 12.23 13.85
CA SER A 205 26.06 12.87 12.55
C SER A 205 25.97 11.84 11.40
N SER A 206 25.69 12.31 10.18
CA SER A 206 25.61 11.42 9.01
C SER A 206 26.95 10.75 8.68
N SER A 207 28.07 11.38 9.02
CA SER A 207 29.42 10.81 8.88
C SER A 207 29.67 9.69 9.89
N GLU A 208 29.33 9.89 11.17
CA GLU A 208 29.43 8.84 12.20
C GLU A 208 28.60 7.59 11.84
N MET A 209 27.39 7.79 11.33
CA MET A 209 26.55 6.67 10.88
C MET A 209 27.13 5.95 9.66
N SER A 210 27.70 6.69 8.70
CA SER A 210 28.39 6.08 7.55
C SER A 210 29.62 5.28 7.98
N ASN A 211 30.41 5.81 8.90
CA ASN A 211 31.60 5.15 9.45
C ASN A 211 31.22 3.84 10.16
N ALA A 212 30.18 3.85 10.99
CA ALA A 212 29.68 2.65 11.65
C ALA A 212 29.21 1.56 10.65
N ILE A 213 28.59 1.96 9.54
CA ILE A 213 28.16 1.03 8.48
C ILE A 213 29.37 0.40 7.77
N GLN A 214 30.47 1.14 7.63
CA GLN A 214 31.71 0.63 7.04
C GLN A 214 32.50 -0.27 8.00
N GLU A 215 32.52 0.09 9.28
CA GLU A 215 33.24 -0.61 10.35
C GLU A 215 32.64 -1.99 10.65
N HIS A 216 31.30 -2.09 10.74
CA HIS A 216 30.61 -3.33 11.11
C HIS A 216 30.04 -4.05 9.90
N GLU A 217 30.54 -5.25 9.59
CA GLU A 217 30.14 -6.02 8.41
C GLU A 217 28.63 -6.31 8.40
N GLU A 218 28.04 -6.54 9.57
CA GLU A 218 26.62 -6.83 9.73
C GLU A 218 25.72 -5.66 9.33
N LEU A 219 26.26 -4.44 9.34
CA LEU A 219 25.56 -3.21 8.96
C LEU A 219 25.72 -2.85 7.48
N ARG A 220 26.57 -3.55 6.71
CA ARG A 220 26.86 -3.22 5.30
C ARG A 220 25.63 -3.14 4.39
N HIS A 221 24.57 -3.88 4.71
CA HIS A 221 23.32 -3.87 3.94
C HIS A 221 22.33 -2.77 4.38
N THR A 222 22.72 -1.92 5.33
CA THR A 222 21.90 -0.84 5.84
C THR A 222 22.36 0.49 5.24
N SER A 223 21.41 1.41 5.06
CA SER A 223 21.69 2.79 4.65
C SER A 223 21.57 3.72 5.85
N VAL A 224 22.22 4.88 5.80
CA VAL A 224 22.14 5.90 6.87
C VAL A 224 20.67 6.24 7.23
N PRO A 225 19.74 6.47 6.28
CA PRO A 225 18.34 6.69 6.63
C PRO A 225 17.68 5.52 7.37
N LYS A 226 18.02 4.28 6.98
CA LYS A 226 17.49 3.06 7.61
C LYS A 226 18.02 2.89 9.03
N LEU A 227 19.31 3.16 9.25
CA LEU A 227 19.94 3.16 10.58
C LEU A 227 19.36 4.26 11.47
N ARG A 228 19.19 5.48 10.96
CA ARG A 228 18.56 6.59 11.70
C ARG A 228 17.13 6.27 12.13
N SER A 229 16.32 5.72 11.21
CA SER A 229 14.97 5.26 11.51
C SER A 229 14.98 4.16 12.59
N HIS A 230 15.93 3.23 12.54
CA HIS A 230 16.07 2.21 13.56
C HIS A 230 16.38 2.77 14.95
N LEU A 231 17.36 3.67 15.05
CA LEU A 231 17.71 4.36 16.30
C LEU A 231 16.48 5.03 16.94
N GLN A 232 15.69 5.74 16.14
CA GLN A 232 14.45 6.39 16.58
C GLN A 232 13.45 5.38 17.17
N HIS A 233 13.23 4.27 16.48
CA HIS A 233 12.28 3.25 16.90
C HIS A 233 12.77 2.46 18.11
N ASP A 234 14.06 2.15 18.19
CA ASP A 234 14.64 1.39 19.30
C ASP A 234 14.64 2.22 20.59
N LEU A 235 15.02 3.50 20.53
CA LEU A 235 14.92 4.40 21.68
C LEU A 235 13.49 4.51 22.20
N LYS A 236 12.51 4.65 21.29
CA LYS A 236 11.08 4.68 21.67
C LYS A 236 10.63 3.36 22.30
N TYR A 237 11.13 2.23 21.84
CA TYR A 237 10.85 0.93 22.41
C TYR A 237 11.43 0.78 23.83
N LEU A 238 12.69 1.21 24.03
CA LEU A 238 13.35 1.19 25.34
C LEU A 238 12.62 2.06 26.36
N LYS A 239 12.23 3.29 25.98
CA LYS A 239 11.45 4.20 26.84
C LYS A 239 10.10 3.63 27.26
N ARG A 240 9.46 2.81 26.42
CA ARG A 240 8.20 2.13 26.76
C ARG A 240 8.39 0.95 27.69
N LYS A 241 9.56 0.30 27.67
CA LYS A 241 9.86 -0.87 28.48
C LYS A 241 10.34 -0.50 29.89
N SER A 242 10.87 0.70 30.08
CA SER A 242 11.31 1.23 31.38
C SER A 242 10.18 1.83 32.23
N LEU A 243 8.96 1.89 31.69
CA LEU A 243 7.74 2.33 32.39
C LEU A 243 6.95 1.10 32.83
#